data_AF-A0AAP0ZKM2-F1
#
_entry.id   AF-A0AAP0ZKM2-F1
#
_cell.length_a   1.000
_cell.length_b   1.000
_cell.length_c   1.000
_cell.angle_alpha   90.00
_cell.angle_beta   90.00
_cell.angle_gamma   90.00
#
_symmetry.space_group_name_H-M   'P 1'
#
loop_
_entity.id
_entity.type
_entity.pdbx_description
1 polymer ?
#
loop_
_entity_poly.entity_id
_entity_poly.type
_entity_poly.pdbx_seq_one_letter_code
_entity_poly.pdbx_strand_id
1 'polypeptide(L)'
;MQPTAIRSTAGLPSADMTTDLHDPPPAAVPAHAAADAAAPPPSALQTIIGRPPRPDAPRHRRTQSLPARLTPAQRSMLAELGVADTPVLTPTEAAVLRELRLHRPQLPLDTLLFTDPNKDPDDVVTYTIAKQLQADGFLRLTDVVVTLGDADMRSQRAQLAKGVFDRLALPDVRVARGQDYPMTSTQAREHSKFLAEGAALRAAPDAVHTDGVRAMRERLATSPHKLGMVVIAGMTDASALLAEAGDLVREKVASITIMGGIDPARDADGLVQPDTRAYNNATDIHAARALYRRAQQLGIPLRILTKEAAYKAAVPPAFYEGIARNGHPVGEYLRDVQKNALKGLWEGIQANLIPGLDTAWFFRTFVAAQPQDPVAADQQGALNFDAIWPQVTKLNLYDPLTLLAALPGTARLLFQPTPMHREGASPVEHVGHAEVVRPEKARLLLSALAKAALAQQDEGQHAR
;
A
#
# COMPACT_ATOMS: atom_id res chain seq x y z
N MET A 1 24.19 45.99 0.86
CA MET A 1 23.19 45.06 0.29
C MET A 1 23.93 43.83 -0.20
N GLN A 2 23.90 42.75 0.56
CA GLN A 2 24.48 41.46 0.19
C GLN A 2 23.34 40.51 -0.21
N PRO A 3 23.51 39.66 -1.24
CA PRO A 3 22.45 38.77 -1.69
C PRO A 3 22.35 37.54 -0.77
N THR A 4 21.13 37.31 -0.28
CA THR A 4 20.74 36.17 0.55
C THR A 4 20.70 34.89 -0.31
N ALA A 5 21.55 33.92 0.02
CA ALA A 5 21.55 32.60 -0.61
C ALA A 5 20.34 31.78 -0.12
N ILE A 6 19.55 31.28 -1.09
CA ILE A 6 18.48 30.32 -0.88
C ILE A 6 19.11 28.97 -0.52
N ARG A 7 18.97 28.53 0.74
CA ARG A 7 19.35 27.18 1.17
C ARG A 7 18.29 26.19 0.68
N SER A 8 18.70 25.30 -0.22
CA SER A 8 17.96 24.11 -0.61
C SER A 8 17.73 23.21 0.61
N THR A 9 16.48 22.93 0.93
CA THR A 9 16.09 21.98 1.98
C THR A 9 16.23 20.57 1.43
N ALA A 10 17.35 19.91 1.71
CA ALA A 10 17.52 18.48 1.48
C ALA A 10 16.43 17.71 2.25
N GLY A 11 15.64 16.91 1.56
CA GLY A 11 14.54 16.14 2.12
C GLY A 11 15.06 15.06 3.07
N LEU A 12 14.70 15.18 4.35
CA LEU A 12 14.95 14.13 5.35
C LEU A 12 14.06 12.89 5.06
N PRO A 13 14.51 11.67 5.41
CA PRO A 13 13.76 10.43 5.19
C PRO A 13 12.37 10.42 5.84
N SER A 14 11.49 9.50 5.42
CA SER A 14 10.17 9.31 6.05
C SER A 14 10.29 8.72 7.45
N ALA A 15 9.39 9.14 8.35
CA ALA A 15 9.36 8.67 9.72
C ALA A 15 9.07 7.16 9.83
N ASP A 16 8.36 6.57 8.87
CA ASP A 16 8.18 5.11 8.77
C ASP A 16 9.39 4.34 8.23
N MET A 17 10.34 5.03 7.59
CA MET A 17 11.69 4.48 7.39
C MET A 17 12.57 4.66 8.63
N THR A 18 12.10 5.43 9.62
CA THR A 18 12.79 5.68 10.89
C THR A 18 12.17 4.96 12.10
N THR A 19 11.00 4.33 11.99
CA THR A 19 10.51 3.40 13.03
C THR A 19 11.33 2.11 13.10
N ASP A 20 12.22 1.90 12.11
CA ASP A 20 13.32 0.94 12.12
C ASP A 20 14.55 1.39 12.96
N LEU A 21 14.52 2.59 13.58
CA LEU A 21 15.66 3.18 14.32
C LEU A 21 15.96 2.58 15.70
N HIS A 22 15.03 1.84 16.32
CA HIS A 22 15.10 1.52 17.76
C HIS A 22 15.16 0.04 18.15
N ASP A 23 15.10 -0.91 17.21
CA ASP A 23 15.15 -2.34 17.54
C ASP A 23 16.35 -3.05 16.87
N PRO A 24 17.08 -3.94 17.58
CA PRO A 24 18.09 -4.80 16.96
C PRO A 24 17.44 -5.82 16.01
N PRO A 25 18.07 -6.13 14.86
CA PRO A 25 17.49 -6.99 13.84
C PRO A 25 17.42 -8.48 14.27
N PRO A 26 16.49 -9.27 13.70
CA PRO A 26 16.35 -10.69 13.99
C PRO A 26 17.54 -11.52 13.47
N ALA A 27 17.96 -12.50 14.27
CA ALA A 27 19.08 -13.39 13.95
C ALA A 27 18.77 -14.32 12.77
N ALA A 28 19.74 -14.47 11.86
CA ALA A 28 19.67 -15.41 10.74
C ALA A 28 19.88 -16.86 11.20
N VAL A 29 19.11 -17.79 10.66
CA VAL A 29 19.32 -19.25 10.79
C VAL A 29 19.70 -19.81 9.41
N PRO A 30 20.69 -20.73 9.30
CA PRO A 30 21.31 -21.06 8.01
C PRO A 30 20.42 -21.95 7.13
N ALA A 31 20.51 -21.76 5.80
CA ALA A 31 19.85 -22.58 4.79
C ALA A 31 20.71 -23.78 4.37
N HIS A 32 20.07 -24.95 4.21
CA HIS A 32 20.68 -26.15 3.62
C HIS A 32 20.61 -26.12 2.08
N ALA A 33 21.71 -26.55 1.45
CA ALA A 33 21.94 -26.60 0.02
C ALA A 33 21.27 -27.82 -0.67
N ALA A 34 20.90 -27.66 -1.94
CA ALA A 34 20.69 -28.76 -2.89
C ALA A 34 21.11 -28.33 -4.30
N ALA A 35 21.75 -29.25 -5.02
CA ALA A 35 22.59 -29.04 -6.19
C ALA A 35 21.90 -29.29 -7.56
N ASP A 36 22.51 -28.69 -8.58
CA ASP A 36 22.61 -28.95 -10.04
C ASP A 36 21.66 -29.92 -10.77
N ALA A 37 21.21 -29.50 -11.96
CA ALA A 37 21.30 -30.30 -13.20
C ALA A 37 21.07 -29.49 -14.51
N ALA A 38 22.14 -29.41 -15.30
CA ALA A 38 22.36 -29.37 -16.76
C ALA A 38 21.23 -29.13 -17.80
N ALA A 39 21.59 -28.34 -18.83
CA ALA A 39 20.90 -28.09 -20.10
C ALA A 39 21.38 -28.99 -21.26
N PRO A 40 20.60 -29.12 -22.38
CA PRO A 40 21.11 -29.63 -23.66
C PRO A 40 20.95 -28.64 -24.88
N PRO A 41 21.58 -28.92 -26.05
CA PRO A 41 22.14 -27.93 -27.00
C PRO A 41 21.35 -27.74 -28.33
N PRO A 42 21.80 -26.88 -29.28
CA PRO A 42 21.02 -26.43 -30.44
C PRO A 42 21.30 -27.20 -31.75
N SER A 43 20.33 -27.20 -32.67
CA SER A 43 20.43 -27.79 -34.01
C SER A 43 19.89 -26.84 -35.09
N ALA A 44 20.46 -26.98 -36.29
CA ALA A 44 20.61 -25.96 -37.32
C ALA A 44 19.56 -25.99 -38.47
N LEU A 45 19.44 -24.82 -39.13
CA LEU A 45 19.25 -24.54 -40.57
C LEU A 45 18.28 -25.39 -41.40
N GLN A 46 17.34 -24.72 -42.10
CA GLN A 46 17.25 -24.81 -43.57
C GLN A 46 16.38 -23.70 -44.22
N THR A 47 16.96 -23.14 -45.28
CA THR A 47 16.49 -22.17 -46.28
C THR A 47 15.46 -22.75 -47.26
N ILE A 48 14.49 -21.94 -47.73
CA ILE A 48 13.91 -22.02 -49.09
C ILE A 48 13.69 -20.62 -49.68
N ILE A 49 13.98 -20.52 -50.98
CA ILE A 49 14.11 -19.37 -51.89
C ILE A 49 12.81 -19.16 -52.70
N GLY A 50 12.51 -17.92 -53.16
CA GLY A 50 11.98 -17.70 -54.53
C GLY A 50 10.68 -16.88 -54.75
N ARG A 51 10.87 -15.65 -55.24
CA ARG A 51 10.03 -14.62 -55.95
C ARG A 51 9.11 -15.16 -57.10
N PRO A 52 8.18 -14.42 -57.82
CA PRO A 52 8.05 -12.94 -58.06
C PRO A 52 6.55 -12.42 -58.24
N PRO A 53 6.15 -11.37 -59.05
CA PRO A 53 5.29 -10.26 -58.57
C PRO A 53 3.98 -9.89 -59.38
N ARG A 54 3.14 -9.00 -58.81
CA ARG A 54 2.07 -8.12 -59.41
C ARG A 54 0.77 -8.79 -59.95
N PRO A 55 -0.37 -8.10 -60.26
CA PRO A 55 -0.72 -6.65 -60.23
C PRO A 55 -2.11 -6.27 -59.61
N ASP A 56 -2.35 -4.96 -59.49
CA ASP A 56 -3.60 -4.17 -59.59
C ASP A 56 -4.89 -4.45 -58.78
N ALA A 57 -5.44 -3.34 -58.28
CA ALA A 57 -6.60 -3.19 -57.40
C ALA A 57 -7.96 -3.43 -58.09
N PRO A 58 -9.04 -3.52 -57.29
CA PRO A 58 -10.05 -2.47 -57.38
C PRO A 58 -10.48 -1.90 -56.03
N ARG A 59 -10.79 -0.60 -56.05
CA ARG A 59 -11.37 0.17 -54.96
C ARG A 59 -12.79 -0.32 -54.64
N HIS A 60 -13.08 -0.68 -53.39
CA HIS A 60 -14.45 -0.75 -52.88
C HIS A 60 -14.62 -0.05 -51.53
N ARG A 61 -15.75 0.66 -51.46
CA ARG A 61 -16.33 1.53 -50.42
C ARG A 61 -16.00 1.15 -48.96
N ARG A 62 -15.61 2.18 -48.19
CA ARG A 62 -15.72 2.21 -46.72
C ARG A 62 -17.19 2.04 -46.32
N THR A 63 -17.52 0.88 -45.76
CA THR A 63 -18.60 0.75 -44.80
C THR A 63 -17.97 0.68 -43.42
N GLN A 64 -18.31 1.65 -42.57
CA GLN A 64 -17.98 1.59 -41.14
C GLN A 64 -18.66 0.35 -40.54
N SER A 65 -17.88 -0.67 -40.26
CA SER A 65 -18.28 -1.79 -39.42
C SER A 65 -17.33 -1.81 -38.22
N LEU A 66 -17.90 -1.98 -37.03
CA LEU A 66 -17.15 -2.21 -35.79
C LEU A 66 -16.12 -3.32 -36.03
N PRO A 67 -14.86 -3.19 -35.55
CA PRO A 67 -13.87 -4.21 -35.80
C PRO A 67 -14.33 -5.53 -35.18
N ALA A 68 -14.34 -6.59 -35.99
CA ALA A 68 -14.67 -7.93 -35.54
C ALA A 68 -13.72 -8.34 -34.41
N ARG A 69 -14.26 -8.89 -33.31
CA ARG A 69 -13.47 -9.40 -32.18
C ARG A 69 -12.51 -10.49 -32.69
N LEU A 70 -11.22 -10.31 -32.38
CA LEU A 70 -10.19 -11.25 -32.78
C LEU A 70 -10.40 -12.63 -32.15
N THR A 71 -10.29 -13.66 -32.98
CA THR A 71 -10.34 -15.05 -32.51
C THR A 71 -9.10 -15.37 -31.66
N PRO A 72 -9.14 -16.41 -30.80
CA PRO A 72 -7.97 -16.81 -30.00
C PRO A 72 -6.72 -17.10 -30.85
N ALA A 73 -6.90 -17.68 -32.03
CA ALA A 73 -5.80 -17.93 -32.97
C ALA A 73 -5.18 -16.63 -33.53
N GLN A 74 -6.01 -15.63 -33.84
CA GLN A 74 -5.53 -14.32 -34.31
C GLN A 74 -4.77 -13.55 -33.23
N ARG A 75 -5.17 -13.68 -31.97
CA ARG A 75 -4.43 -13.11 -30.83
C ARG A 75 -3.07 -13.78 -30.61
N SER A 76 -3.00 -15.11 -30.75
CA SER A 76 -1.75 -15.84 -30.66
C SER A 76 -0.76 -15.43 -31.77
N MET A 77 -1.27 -15.26 -33.00
CA MET A 77 -0.46 -14.83 -34.14
C MET A 77 0.01 -13.36 -34.03
N LEU A 78 -0.80 -12.47 -33.45
CA LEU A 78 -0.40 -11.07 -33.16
C LEU A 78 0.62 -10.96 -32.02
N ALA A 79 0.57 -11.87 -31.05
CA ALA A 79 1.58 -11.96 -29.98
C ALA A 79 2.94 -12.44 -30.52
N GLU A 80 2.96 -13.37 -31.48
CA GLU A 80 4.18 -13.81 -32.18
C GLU A 80 4.78 -12.73 -33.09
N LEU A 81 3.95 -11.80 -33.59
CA LEU A 81 4.39 -10.65 -34.38
C LEU A 81 4.78 -9.41 -33.55
N GLY A 82 4.70 -9.49 -32.21
CA GLY A 82 5.06 -8.38 -31.30
C GLY A 82 4.08 -7.20 -31.31
N VAL A 83 2.85 -7.40 -31.81
CA VAL A 83 1.81 -6.35 -31.95
C VAL A 83 0.67 -6.52 -30.92
N ALA A 84 0.73 -7.52 -30.04
CA ALA A 84 -0.22 -7.67 -28.94
C ALA A 84 0.27 -6.96 -27.68
N ASP A 85 -0.64 -6.23 -27.02
CA ASP A 85 -0.43 -5.65 -25.69
C ASP A 85 0.20 -6.68 -24.76
N THR A 86 1.32 -6.31 -24.14
CA THR A 86 1.94 -7.15 -23.12
C THR A 86 0.90 -7.41 -22.04
N PRO A 87 0.62 -8.68 -21.66
CA PRO A 87 -0.41 -8.97 -20.69
C PRO A 87 -0.14 -8.20 -19.39
N VAL A 88 -1.15 -7.46 -18.93
CA VAL A 88 -1.10 -6.59 -17.74
C VAL A 88 -0.61 -7.35 -16.50
N LEU A 89 -1.00 -8.62 -16.39
CA LEU A 89 -0.62 -9.52 -15.31
C LEU A 89 0.20 -10.69 -15.87
N THR A 90 1.23 -11.10 -15.13
CA THR A 90 1.92 -12.37 -15.37
C THR A 90 0.99 -13.57 -15.12
N PRO A 91 1.30 -14.77 -15.64
CA PRO A 91 0.48 -15.96 -15.41
C PRO A 91 0.25 -16.29 -13.94
N THR A 92 1.26 -16.09 -13.08
CA THR A 92 1.19 -16.34 -11.63
C THR A 92 0.37 -15.26 -10.91
N GLU A 93 0.50 -13.99 -11.28
CA GLU A 93 -0.34 -12.89 -10.78
C GLU A 93 -1.82 -13.12 -11.15
N ALA A 94 -2.09 -13.53 -12.38
CA ALA A 94 -3.44 -13.87 -12.82
C ALA A 94 -3.99 -15.10 -12.08
N ALA A 95 -3.14 -16.10 -11.78
CA ALA A 95 -3.53 -17.29 -11.04
C ALA A 95 -3.90 -16.99 -9.58
N VAL A 96 -3.09 -16.20 -8.86
CA VAL A 96 -3.42 -15.82 -7.47
C VAL A 96 -4.68 -14.96 -7.39
N LEU A 97 -4.92 -14.09 -8.38
CA LEU A 97 -6.14 -13.29 -8.43
C LEU A 97 -7.39 -14.17 -8.72
N ARG A 98 -7.26 -15.18 -9.60
CA ARG A 98 -8.31 -16.19 -9.80
C ARG A 98 -8.59 -17.00 -8.55
N GLU A 99 -7.54 -17.44 -7.85
CA GLU A 99 -7.67 -18.14 -6.57
C GLU A 99 -8.40 -17.27 -5.54
N LEU A 100 -8.01 -16.00 -5.39
CA LEU A 100 -8.68 -15.07 -4.49
C LEU A 100 -10.18 -14.97 -4.81
N ARG A 101 -10.57 -14.84 -6.09
CA ARG A 101 -11.98 -14.72 -6.50
C ARG A 101 -12.86 -15.91 -6.10
N LEU A 102 -12.29 -17.09 -5.83
CA LEU A 102 -13.02 -18.23 -5.27
C LEU A 102 -13.47 -17.99 -3.80
N HIS A 103 -12.85 -17.02 -3.13
CA HIS A 103 -13.14 -16.62 -1.76
C HIS A 103 -13.94 -15.32 -1.66
N ARG A 104 -14.57 -14.88 -2.76
CA ARG A 104 -15.43 -13.69 -2.77
C ARG A 104 -16.58 -13.85 -1.75
N PRO A 105 -16.82 -12.85 -0.88
CA PRO A 105 -17.95 -12.90 0.04
C PRO A 105 -19.29 -12.81 -0.70
N GLN A 106 -20.39 -13.16 -0.03
CA GLN A 106 -21.73 -13.01 -0.61
C GLN A 106 -22.10 -11.54 -0.84
N LEU A 107 -21.66 -10.67 0.07
CA LEU A 107 -21.85 -9.22 -0.01
C LEU A 107 -20.49 -8.54 0.19
N PRO A 108 -20.18 -7.49 -0.58
CA PRO A 108 -19.02 -6.66 -0.31
C PRO A 108 -19.11 -6.06 1.10
N LEU A 109 -17.99 -6.02 1.82
CA LEU A 109 -17.92 -5.38 3.13
C LEU A 109 -17.80 -3.86 2.98
N ASP A 110 -18.83 -3.12 3.34
CA ASP A 110 -18.75 -1.66 3.48
C ASP A 110 -17.65 -1.32 4.51
N THR A 111 -16.70 -0.47 4.10
CA THR A 111 -15.46 -0.22 4.84
C THR A 111 -15.28 1.26 5.13
N LEU A 112 -15.00 1.56 6.39
CA LEU A 112 -14.60 2.87 6.90
C LEU A 112 -13.07 2.90 7.05
N LEU A 113 -12.40 3.88 6.44
CA LEU A 113 -10.93 3.96 6.42
C LEU A 113 -10.43 5.23 7.12
N PHE A 114 -9.40 5.07 7.95
CA PHE A 114 -8.68 6.17 8.61
C PHE A 114 -7.21 6.14 8.17
N THR A 115 -6.71 7.25 7.63
CA THR A 115 -5.50 7.28 6.78
C THR A 115 -4.79 8.65 6.83
N ASP A 116 -3.50 8.71 6.49
CA ASP A 116 -2.67 9.92 6.52
C ASP A 116 -1.74 10.05 5.29
N PRO A 117 -2.29 10.06 4.07
CA PRO A 117 -1.54 9.88 2.84
C PRO A 117 -0.49 10.96 2.57
N ASN A 118 0.46 10.62 1.70
CA ASN A 118 1.47 11.52 1.12
C ASN A 118 2.55 12.03 2.11
N LYS A 119 2.80 11.26 3.17
CA LYS A 119 4.11 11.26 3.85
C LYS A 119 5.07 10.19 3.28
N ASP A 120 4.49 9.13 2.71
CA ASP A 120 5.12 7.95 2.08
C ASP A 120 4.09 7.28 1.12
N PRO A 121 4.41 6.14 0.46
CA PRO A 121 3.52 5.56 -0.55
C PRO A 121 2.41 4.63 0.00
N ASP A 122 2.42 4.25 1.28
CA ASP A 122 1.66 3.10 1.79
C ASP A 122 0.14 3.26 1.69
N ASP A 123 -0.40 4.41 2.10
CA ASP A 123 -1.84 4.69 2.00
C ASP A 123 -2.34 4.65 0.55
N VAL A 124 -1.56 5.19 -0.39
CA VAL A 124 -1.96 5.28 -1.81
C VAL A 124 -1.86 3.92 -2.51
N VAL A 125 -0.92 3.06 -2.11
CA VAL A 125 -0.94 1.65 -2.52
C VAL A 125 -2.20 0.98 -1.98
N THR A 126 -2.58 1.28 -0.73
CA THR A 126 -3.81 0.75 -0.11
C THR A 126 -5.07 1.16 -0.88
N TYR A 127 -5.19 2.43 -1.27
CA TYR A 127 -6.30 2.90 -2.13
C TYR A 127 -6.34 2.16 -3.46
N THR A 128 -5.17 1.94 -4.06
CA THR A 128 -5.03 1.27 -5.35
C THR A 128 -5.49 -0.18 -5.27
N ILE A 129 -5.06 -0.96 -4.27
CA ILE A 129 -5.54 -2.34 -4.11
C ILE A 129 -7.01 -2.38 -3.68
N ALA A 130 -7.50 -1.39 -2.92
CA ALA A 130 -8.90 -1.27 -2.54
C ALA A 130 -9.81 -1.09 -3.77
N LYS A 131 -9.38 -0.34 -4.79
CA LYS A 131 -10.09 -0.23 -6.08
C LYS A 131 -10.32 -1.61 -6.70
N GLN A 132 -9.28 -2.43 -6.82
CA GLN A 132 -9.44 -3.76 -7.42
C GLN A 132 -10.29 -4.69 -6.54
N LEU A 133 -10.10 -4.64 -5.22
CA LEU A 133 -10.92 -5.40 -4.27
C LEU A 133 -12.40 -5.00 -4.33
N GLN A 134 -12.70 -3.73 -4.57
CA GLN A 134 -14.07 -3.25 -4.82
C GLN A 134 -14.62 -3.75 -6.15
N ALA A 135 -13.83 -3.66 -7.23
CA ALA A 135 -14.22 -4.19 -8.53
C ALA A 135 -14.49 -5.70 -8.49
N ASP A 136 -13.74 -6.44 -7.68
CA ASP A 136 -13.93 -7.87 -7.46
C ASP A 136 -14.98 -8.21 -6.37
N GLY A 137 -15.65 -7.22 -5.77
CA GLY A 137 -16.77 -7.43 -4.85
C GLY A 137 -16.40 -7.89 -3.44
N PHE A 138 -15.18 -7.63 -2.98
CA PHE A 138 -14.74 -7.96 -1.61
C PHE A 138 -15.13 -6.90 -0.59
N LEU A 139 -14.97 -5.64 -0.97
CA LEU A 139 -15.28 -4.49 -0.14
C LEU A 139 -16.02 -3.42 -0.95
N ARG A 140 -16.58 -2.45 -0.24
CA ARG A 140 -16.95 -1.16 -0.83
C ARG A 140 -16.42 -0.08 0.09
N LEU A 141 -15.50 0.75 -0.40
CA LEU A 141 -14.94 1.85 0.37
C LEU A 141 -15.97 2.99 0.36
N THR A 142 -16.54 3.30 1.52
CA THR A 142 -17.62 4.29 1.59
C THR A 142 -17.14 5.65 2.06
N ASP A 143 -16.38 5.68 3.16
CA ASP A 143 -15.94 6.90 3.81
C ASP A 143 -14.48 6.79 4.25
N VAL A 144 -13.77 7.89 4.06
CA VAL A 144 -12.36 8.05 4.41
C VAL A 144 -12.22 9.28 5.28
N VAL A 145 -11.60 9.14 6.45
CA VAL A 145 -11.25 10.26 7.33
C VAL A 145 -9.74 10.40 7.39
N VAL A 146 -9.26 11.62 7.17
CA VAL A 146 -7.83 11.91 7.01
C VAL A 146 -7.26 12.63 8.23
N THR A 147 -6.13 12.13 8.75
CA THR A 147 -5.42 12.66 9.90
C THR A 147 -3.99 13.16 9.56
N LEU A 148 -3.16 13.40 10.58
CA LEU A 148 -1.76 13.84 10.54
C LEU A 148 -1.52 15.28 10.03
N GLY A 149 -0.91 16.10 10.89
CA GLY A 149 -0.73 17.54 10.71
C GLY A 149 -1.86 18.40 11.30
N ASP A 150 -1.74 19.71 11.13
CA ASP A 150 -2.78 20.69 11.51
C ASP A 150 -4.00 20.64 10.57
N ALA A 151 -4.99 21.49 10.83
CA ALA A 151 -6.24 21.51 10.06
C ALA A 151 -6.04 21.74 8.55
N ASP A 152 -5.10 22.59 8.16
CA ASP A 152 -4.83 22.88 6.75
C ASP A 152 -4.08 21.72 6.10
N MET A 153 -3.09 21.16 6.78
CA MET A 153 -2.34 19.98 6.32
C MET A 153 -3.27 18.79 6.12
N ARG A 154 -4.14 18.48 7.08
CA ARG A 154 -5.14 17.40 6.94
C ARG A 154 -6.10 17.66 5.78
N SER A 155 -6.42 18.92 5.49
CA SER A 155 -7.23 19.28 4.31
C SER A 155 -6.49 19.01 3.00
N GLN A 156 -5.19 19.29 2.94
CA GLN A 156 -4.36 19.00 1.77
C GLN A 156 -4.21 17.49 1.54
N ARG A 157 -4.02 16.71 2.60
CA ARG A 157 -4.01 15.24 2.53
C ARG A 157 -5.38 14.69 2.08
N ALA A 158 -6.49 15.26 2.58
CA ALA A 158 -7.83 14.90 2.12
C ALA A 158 -8.05 15.21 0.64
N GLN A 159 -7.63 16.39 0.16
CA GLN A 159 -7.71 16.76 -1.25
C GLN A 159 -6.90 15.80 -2.13
N LEU A 160 -5.71 15.40 -1.68
CA LEU A 160 -4.91 14.40 -2.37
C LEU A 160 -5.63 13.05 -2.43
N ALA A 161 -6.10 12.54 -1.28
CA ALA A 161 -6.82 11.27 -1.23
C ALA A 161 -8.01 11.29 -2.21
N LYS A 162 -8.82 12.35 -2.19
CA LYS A 162 -9.94 12.51 -3.11
C LYS A 162 -9.50 12.51 -4.57
N GLY A 163 -8.47 13.28 -4.92
CA GLY A 163 -7.98 13.32 -6.29
C GLY A 163 -7.33 12.02 -6.76
N VAL A 164 -6.80 11.20 -5.84
CA VAL A 164 -6.38 9.82 -6.13
C VAL A 164 -7.60 8.93 -6.38
N PHE A 165 -8.61 8.96 -5.51
CA PHE A 165 -9.84 8.17 -5.71
C PHE A 165 -10.54 8.51 -7.02
N ASP A 166 -10.59 9.79 -7.39
CA ASP A 166 -11.16 10.22 -8.67
C ASP A 166 -10.39 9.62 -9.85
N ARG A 167 -9.05 9.61 -9.80
CA ARG A 167 -8.18 8.99 -10.82
C ARG A 167 -8.23 7.45 -10.81
N LEU A 168 -8.60 6.85 -9.69
CA LEU A 168 -8.87 5.42 -9.58
C LEU A 168 -10.31 5.06 -9.98
N ALA A 169 -11.10 6.01 -10.50
CA ALA A 169 -12.53 5.82 -10.80
C ALA A 169 -13.32 5.27 -9.60
N LEU A 170 -13.11 5.89 -8.43
CA LEU A 170 -13.86 5.71 -7.19
C LEU A 170 -14.55 7.03 -6.78
N PRO A 171 -15.42 7.60 -7.62
CA PRO A 171 -15.96 8.94 -7.42
C PRO A 171 -16.83 9.07 -6.17
N ASP A 172 -17.46 7.98 -5.74
CA ASP A 172 -18.44 7.96 -4.65
C ASP A 172 -17.81 7.88 -3.25
N VAL A 173 -16.49 7.73 -3.16
CA VAL A 173 -15.78 7.71 -1.87
C VAL A 173 -15.85 9.10 -1.26
N ARG A 174 -16.51 9.20 -0.10
CA ARG A 174 -16.59 10.44 0.67
C ARG A 174 -15.31 10.62 1.48
N VAL A 175 -14.59 11.71 1.23
CA VAL A 175 -13.36 12.04 1.96
C VAL A 175 -13.61 13.23 2.88
N ALA A 176 -13.28 13.08 4.17
CA ALA A 176 -13.39 14.13 5.17
C ALA A 176 -12.07 14.36 5.90
N ARG A 177 -11.79 15.62 6.22
CA ARG A 177 -10.72 16.01 7.14
C ARG A 177 -11.10 15.63 8.57
N GLY A 178 -10.19 14.98 9.29
CA GLY A 178 -10.31 14.67 10.72
C GLY A 178 -10.18 15.88 11.64
N GLN A 179 -10.50 15.69 12.91
CA GLN A 179 -10.45 16.70 13.96
C GLN A 179 -9.02 17.02 14.43
N ASP A 180 -8.87 18.10 15.21
CA ASP A 180 -7.59 18.44 15.82
C ASP A 180 -7.21 17.46 16.94
N TYR A 181 -5.89 17.30 17.14
CA TYR A 181 -5.31 16.50 18.21
C TYR A 181 -4.06 17.20 18.77
N PRO A 182 -3.61 16.85 19.99
CA PRO A 182 -2.43 17.46 20.59
C PRO A 182 -1.16 17.20 19.80
N MET A 183 -0.39 18.25 19.50
CA MET A 183 0.93 18.15 18.87
C MET A 183 1.95 18.96 19.65
N THR A 184 3.08 18.33 19.99
CA THR A 184 4.29 19.04 20.41
C THR A 184 4.93 19.77 19.23
N SER A 185 5.89 20.66 19.48
CA SER A 185 6.64 21.35 18.42
C SER A 185 7.41 20.38 17.51
N THR A 186 7.93 19.28 18.06
CA THR A 186 8.61 18.23 17.29
C THR A 186 7.62 17.49 16.39
N GLN A 187 6.47 17.09 16.94
CA GLN A 187 5.40 16.45 16.17
C GLN A 187 4.85 17.40 15.10
N ALA A 188 4.66 18.69 15.38
CA ALA A 188 4.17 19.64 14.39
C ALA A 188 5.06 19.69 13.14
N ARG A 189 6.40 19.63 13.31
CA ARG A 189 7.37 19.58 12.20
C ARG A 189 7.32 18.26 11.43
N GLU A 190 7.20 17.14 12.14
CA GLU A 190 7.17 15.81 11.54
C GLU A 190 5.85 15.52 10.83
N HIS A 191 4.74 15.81 11.50
CA HIS A 191 3.37 15.59 11.02
C HIS A 191 2.97 16.56 9.90
N SER A 192 3.70 17.67 9.71
CA SER A 192 3.54 18.57 8.56
C SER A 192 4.21 18.06 7.28
N LYS A 193 4.88 16.90 7.30
CA LYS A 193 5.56 16.36 6.10
C LYS A 193 4.54 16.06 4.99
N PHE A 194 4.71 16.71 3.85
CA PHE A 194 3.89 16.50 2.66
C PHE A 194 4.80 16.41 1.44
N LEU A 195 4.79 15.27 0.75
CA LEU A 195 5.64 15.03 -0.41
C LEU A 195 5.17 15.87 -1.61
N ALA A 196 6.14 16.45 -2.34
CA ALA A 196 5.87 17.40 -3.40
C ALA A 196 5.16 16.77 -4.60
N GLU A 197 5.45 15.50 -4.87
CA GLU A 197 4.87 14.68 -5.94
C GLU A 197 3.33 14.61 -5.83
N GLY A 198 2.78 14.67 -4.61
CA GLY A 198 1.34 14.63 -4.37
C GLY A 198 0.61 15.95 -4.67
N ALA A 199 1.34 17.07 -4.84
CA ALA A 199 0.73 18.39 -4.95
C ALA A 199 -0.21 18.53 -6.16
N ALA A 200 0.16 17.94 -7.30
CA ALA A 200 -0.61 17.96 -8.54
C ALA A 200 -1.78 16.96 -8.57
N LEU A 201 -1.82 16.03 -7.62
CA LEU A 201 -2.91 15.06 -7.51
C LEU A 201 -4.10 15.57 -6.70
N ARG A 202 -3.93 16.67 -5.94
CA ARG A 202 -5.00 17.24 -5.12
C ARG A 202 -6.23 17.59 -5.96
N ALA A 203 -7.39 17.12 -5.49
CA ALA A 203 -8.69 17.62 -5.93
C ALA A 203 -8.93 19.06 -5.42
N ALA A 204 -9.99 19.67 -5.91
CA ALA A 204 -10.41 21.00 -5.45
C ALA A 204 -10.77 20.97 -3.94
N PRO A 205 -10.54 22.07 -3.19
CA PRO A 205 -10.84 22.11 -1.76
C PRO A 205 -12.31 21.84 -1.38
N ASP A 206 -13.25 22.13 -2.28
CA ASP A 206 -14.69 21.89 -2.12
C ASP A 206 -15.11 20.44 -2.46
N ALA A 207 -14.23 19.63 -3.04
CA ALA A 207 -14.46 18.21 -3.28
C ALA A 207 -14.33 17.35 -2.01
N VAL A 208 -13.86 17.92 -0.90
CA VAL A 208 -13.68 17.23 0.39
C VAL A 208 -14.51 17.89 1.49
N HIS A 209 -14.83 17.10 2.51
CA HIS A 209 -15.62 17.56 3.65
C HIS A 209 -14.73 17.89 4.86
N THR A 210 -15.24 18.73 5.76
CA THR A 210 -14.49 19.21 6.95
C THR A 210 -15.12 18.79 8.27
N ASP A 211 -16.10 17.89 8.22
CA ASP A 211 -16.97 17.46 9.33
C ASP A 211 -16.58 16.09 9.93
N GLY A 212 -15.33 15.65 9.72
CA GLY A 212 -14.75 14.46 10.33
C GLY A 212 -15.62 13.21 10.17
N VAL A 213 -15.96 12.60 11.30
CA VAL A 213 -16.67 11.30 11.37
C VAL A 213 -18.20 11.39 11.24
N ARG A 214 -18.76 12.58 10.98
CA ARG A 214 -20.22 12.78 10.97
C ARG A 214 -20.95 11.83 10.01
N ALA A 215 -20.52 11.74 8.75
CA ALA A 215 -21.14 10.85 7.78
C ALA A 215 -20.96 9.36 8.13
N MET A 216 -19.85 8.99 8.78
CA MET A 216 -19.65 7.63 9.26
C MET A 216 -20.69 7.25 10.31
N ARG A 217 -21.06 8.17 11.22
CA ARG A 217 -22.12 7.95 12.21
C ARG A 217 -23.49 7.77 11.55
N GLU A 218 -23.81 8.65 10.60
CA GLU A 218 -25.06 8.57 9.82
C GLU A 218 -25.16 7.25 9.05
N ARG A 219 -24.04 6.78 8.48
CA ARG A 219 -23.95 5.49 7.81
C ARG A 219 -24.12 4.32 8.77
N LEU A 220 -23.45 4.32 9.92
CA LEU A 220 -23.62 3.26 10.94
C LEU A 220 -25.09 3.12 11.37
N ALA A 221 -25.79 4.25 11.54
CA ALA A 221 -27.19 4.27 11.93
C ALA A 221 -28.12 3.64 10.89
N THR A 222 -27.81 3.81 9.60
CA THR A 222 -28.70 3.44 8.48
C THR A 222 -28.30 2.15 7.76
N SER A 223 -27.09 1.63 8.01
CA SER A 223 -26.59 0.48 7.28
C SER A 223 -27.32 -0.81 7.64
N PRO A 224 -27.74 -1.62 6.64
CA PRO A 224 -28.44 -2.87 6.86
C PRO A 224 -27.53 -4.00 7.36
N HIS A 225 -26.22 -3.87 7.15
CA HIS A 225 -25.22 -4.87 7.50
C HIS A 225 -24.10 -4.25 8.34
N LYS A 226 -23.26 -5.11 8.94
CA LYS A 226 -22.07 -4.65 9.67
C LYS A 226 -20.99 -4.15 8.71
N LEU A 227 -20.22 -3.16 9.15
CA LEU A 227 -19.12 -2.53 8.43
C LEU A 227 -17.77 -2.98 9.00
N GLY A 228 -16.73 -2.92 8.19
CA GLY A 228 -15.34 -3.03 8.64
C GLY A 228 -14.76 -1.65 8.94
N MET A 229 -13.96 -1.53 10.01
CA MET A 229 -13.11 -0.36 10.23
C MET A 229 -11.65 -0.75 10.00
N VAL A 230 -10.96 0.03 9.17
CA VAL A 230 -9.53 -0.15 8.87
C VAL A 230 -8.79 1.13 9.27
N VAL A 231 -7.79 0.99 10.12
CA VAL A 231 -7.02 2.10 10.68
C VAL A 231 -5.57 1.92 10.30
N ILE A 232 -5.10 2.77 9.40
CA ILE A 232 -3.73 2.77 8.87
C ILE A 232 -2.98 4.06 9.21
N ALA A 233 -3.54 4.86 10.13
CA ALA A 233 -2.98 6.14 10.57
C ALA A 233 -3.22 6.39 12.07
N GLY A 234 -2.90 7.61 12.53
CA GLY A 234 -3.24 8.11 13.86
C GLY A 234 -4.71 7.93 14.22
N MET A 235 -4.99 7.60 15.50
CA MET A 235 -6.28 7.04 15.92
C MET A 235 -7.29 8.06 16.47
N THR A 236 -7.03 9.36 16.33
CA THR A 236 -7.87 10.44 16.87
C THR A 236 -9.34 10.28 16.46
N ASP A 237 -9.61 10.22 15.16
CA ASP A 237 -10.98 10.16 14.64
C ASP A 237 -11.63 8.78 14.83
N ALA A 238 -10.84 7.70 14.73
CA ALA A 238 -11.35 6.35 15.00
C ALA A 238 -11.79 6.19 16.46
N SER A 239 -11.02 6.75 17.40
CA SER A 239 -11.40 6.83 18.82
C SER A 239 -12.63 7.73 19.02
N ALA A 240 -12.69 8.89 18.35
CA ALA A 240 -13.84 9.79 18.43
C ALA A 240 -15.13 9.10 17.96
N LEU A 241 -15.09 8.32 16.87
CA LEU A 241 -16.24 7.58 16.39
C LEU A 241 -16.77 6.57 17.43
N LEU A 242 -15.89 5.84 18.12
CA LEU A 242 -16.28 4.92 19.19
C LEU A 242 -16.83 5.64 20.43
N ALA A 243 -16.36 6.86 20.71
CA ALA A 243 -16.87 7.68 21.80
C ALA A 243 -18.25 8.26 21.47
N GLU A 244 -18.45 8.79 20.26
CA GLU A 244 -19.68 9.46 19.84
C GLU A 244 -20.81 8.53 19.40
N ALA A 245 -20.48 7.31 18.98
CA ALA A 245 -21.42 6.34 18.42
C ALA A 245 -21.21 4.93 18.98
N GLY A 246 -20.75 4.80 20.23
CA GLY A 246 -20.38 3.52 20.83
C GLY A 246 -21.46 2.43 20.73
N ASP A 247 -22.73 2.78 20.90
CA ASP A 247 -23.86 1.85 20.78
C ASP A 247 -24.01 1.34 19.34
N LEU A 248 -24.00 2.26 18.37
CA LEU A 248 -24.04 1.91 16.95
C LEU A 248 -22.82 1.09 16.54
N VAL A 249 -21.63 1.47 17.00
CA VAL A 249 -20.37 0.77 16.68
C VAL A 249 -20.41 -0.67 17.20
N ARG A 250 -20.89 -0.90 18.43
CA ARG A 250 -21.05 -2.25 18.98
C ARG A 250 -21.96 -3.15 18.13
N GLU A 251 -23.04 -2.60 17.58
CA GLU A 251 -24.02 -3.36 16.81
C GLU A 251 -23.67 -3.47 15.31
N LYS A 252 -23.01 -2.45 14.76
CA LYS A 252 -22.85 -2.23 13.31
C LYS A 252 -21.41 -2.34 12.82
N VAL A 253 -20.42 -2.51 13.69
CA VAL A 253 -19.03 -2.79 13.27
C VAL A 253 -18.73 -4.27 13.47
N ALA A 254 -18.19 -4.92 12.44
CA ALA A 254 -17.81 -6.33 12.44
C ALA A 254 -16.47 -6.54 13.15
N SER A 255 -15.48 -5.68 12.87
CA SER A 255 -14.13 -5.73 13.42
C SER A 255 -13.41 -4.42 13.15
N ILE A 256 -12.36 -4.14 13.93
CA ILE A 256 -11.42 -3.04 13.69
C ILE A 256 -10.04 -3.65 13.41
N THR A 257 -9.48 -3.37 12.24
CA THR A 257 -8.14 -3.82 11.85
C THR A 257 -7.19 -2.64 11.82
N ILE A 258 -6.04 -2.76 12.49
CA ILE A 258 -5.15 -1.65 12.79
C ILE A 258 -3.72 -1.99 12.36
N MET A 259 -3.08 -1.10 11.59
CA MET A 259 -1.62 -1.07 11.48
C MET A 259 -1.09 -0.37 12.72
N GLY A 260 -0.42 -1.10 13.61
CA GLY A 260 0.05 -0.55 14.87
C GLY A 260 1.02 -1.47 15.61
N GLY A 261 0.99 -1.40 16.93
CA GLY A 261 1.84 -2.20 17.82
C GLY A 261 1.13 -2.55 19.11
N ILE A 262 1.46 -3.71 19.66
CA ILE A 262 0.94 -4.18 20.95
C ILE A 262 2.05 -4.02 21.99
N ASP A 263 1.75 -3.32 23.08
CA ASP A 263 2.65 -3.27 24.23
C ASP A 263 2.76 -4.68 24.84
N PRO A 264 3.98 -5.19 25.10
CA PRO A 264 4.16 -6.47 25.80
C PRO A 264 3.44 -6.52 27.15
N ALA A 265 3.32 -5.39 27.84
CA ALA A 265 2.56 -5.26 29.07
C ALA A 265 1.08 -5.00 28.77
N ARG A 266 0.21 -5.75 29.46
CA ARG A 266 -1.24 -5.47 29.52
C ARG A 266 -1.50 -4.25 30.41
N ASP A 267 -2.68 -3.64 30.26
CA ASP A 267 -3.12 -2.64 31.23
C ASP A 267 -3.56 -3.27 32.56
N ALA A 268 -3.99 -2.42 33.51
CA ALA A 268 -4.38 -2.85 34.86
C ALA A 268 -5.55 -3.84 34.88
N ASP A 269 -6.46 -3.78 33.91
CA ASP A 269 -7.60 -4.69 33.78
C ASP A 269 -7.22 -5.96 32.99
N GLY A 270 -5.99 -6.00 32.46
CA GLY A 270 -5.49 -7.08 31.63
C GLY A 270 -5.90 -7.00 30.17
N LEU A 271 -6.32 -5.82 29.72
CA LEU A 271 -6.63 -5.55 28.32
C LEU A 271 -5.35 -5.30 27.54
N VAL A 272 -5.42 -5.55 26.23
CA VAL A 272 -4.35 -5.21 25.28
C VAL A 272 -4.26 -3.68 25.17
N GLN A 273 -3.05 -3.14 25.15
CA GLN A 273 -2.82 -1.71 24.99
C GLN A 273 -1.78 -1.42 23.88
N PRO A 274 -1.82 -0.23 23.26
CA PRO A 274 -0.94 0.10 22.15
C PRO A 274 0.51 0.30 22.61
N ASP A 275 1.47 -0.22 21.83
CA ASP A 275 2.89 0.10 21.98
C ASP A 275 3.15 1.56 21.61
N THR A 276 3.80 2.32 22.49
CA THR A 276 4.14 3.73 22.29
C THR A 276 5.16 3.97 21.18
N ARG A 277 5.86 2.93 20.71
CA ARG A 277 6.92 3.01 19.69
C ARG A 277 6.40 2.84 18.26
N ALA A 278 5.19 2.29 18.09
CA ALA A 278 4.60 2.14 16.77
C ALA A 278 4.07 3.49 16.25
N TYR A 279 4.36 3.83 14.99
CA TYR A 279 4.11 5.15 14.42
C TYR A 279 2.66 5.63 14.63
N ASN A 280 1.70 4.85 14.13
CA ASN A 280 0.28 5.19 14.20
C ASN A 280 -0.25 5.30 15.64
N ASN A 281 0.34 4.55 16.57
CA ASN A 281 0.02 4.69 17.99
C ASN A 281 0.60 5.99 18.56
N ALA A 282 1.83 6.34 18.20
CA ALA A 282 2.55 7.51 18.72
C ALA A 282 1.99 8.85 18.21
N THR A 283 1.33 8.87 17.05
CA THR A 283 0.69 10.07 16.47
C THR A 283 -0.26 10.75 17.46
N ASP A 284 -1.10 9.96 18.11
CA ASP A 284 -1.95 10.37 19.25
C ASP A 284 -2.12 9.18 20.20
N ILE A 285 -1.18 9.05 21.13
CA ILE A 285 -1.13 7.89 22.04
C ILE A 285 -2.33 7.81 22.98
N HIS A 286 -2.98 8.94 23.27
CA HIS A 286 -4.18 8.95 24.11
C HIS A 286 -5.38 8.39 23.35
N ALA A 287 -5.56 8.81 22.10
CA ALA A 287 -6.58 8.24 21.23
C ALA A 287 -6.32 6.75 20.93
N ALA A 288 -5.06 6.34 20.70
CA ALA A 288 -4.74 4.93 20.51
C ALA A 288 -5.12 4.09 21.74
N ARG A 289 -4.78 4.54 22.96
CA ARG A 289 -5.16 3.86 24.21
C ARG A 289 -6.68 3.79 24.37
N ALA A 290 -7.38 4.87 24.03
CA ALA A 290 -8.83 4.94 24.10
C ALA A 290 -9.49 3.98 23.10
N LEU A 291 -9.03 3.93 21.84
CA LEU A 291 -9.54 3.02 20.81
C LEU A 291 -9.36 1.56 21.20
N TYR A 292 -8.14 1.15 21.58
CA TYR A 292 -7.83 -0.24 21.95
C TYR A 292 -8.69 -0.69 23.13
N ARG A 293 -8.77 0.14 24.18
CA ARG A 293 -9.56 -0.16 25.37
C ARG A 293 -11.05 -0.20 25.06
N ARG A 294 -11.58 0.82 24.39
CA ARG A 294 -13.02 0.95 24.14
C ARG A 294 -13.54 -0.15 23.22
N ALA A 295 -12.78 -0.54 22.19
CA ALA A 295 -13.15 -1.66 21.32
C ALA A 295 -13.29 -2.98 22.12
N GLN A 296 -12.32 -3.28 22.99
CA GLN A 296 -12.38 -4.46 23.87
C GLN A 296 -13.56 -4.39 24.85
N GLN A 297 -13.84 -3.22 25.44
CA GLN A 297 -14.98 -3.03 26.33
C GLN A 297 -16.33 -3.17 25.62
N LEU A 298 -16.41 -2.78 24.34
CA LEU A 298 -17.62 -2.93 23.52
C LEU A 298 -17.77 -4.33 22.93
N GLY A 299 -16.79 -5.22 23.10
CA GLY A 299 -16.82 -6.58 22.55
C GLY A 299 -16.56 -6.64 21.04
N ILE A 300 -15.86 -5.64 20.49
CA ILE A 300 -15.56 -5.56 19.06
C ILE A 300 -14.22 -6.26 18.80
N PRO A 301 -14.17 -7.24 17.87
CA PRO A 301 -12.92 -7.90 17.52
C PRO A 301 -11.86 -6.92 17.01
N LEU A 302 -10.67 -6.97 17.60
CA LEU A 302 -9.49 -6.25 17.14
C LEU A 302 -8.54 -7.18 16.40
N ARG A 303 -7.99 -6.72 15.29
CA ARG A 303 -6.86 -7.35 14.59
C ARG A 303 -5.74 -6.34 14.42
N ILE A 304 -4.59 -6.59 15.05
CA ILE A 304 -3.45 -5.68 15.03
C ILE A 304 -2.35 -6.29 14.16
N LEU A 305 -2.02 -5.61 13.06
CA LEU A 305 -0.90 -5.96 12.19
C LEU A 305 0.31 -5.11 12.58
N THR A 306 1.46 -5.73 12.79
CA THR A 306 2.71 -5.04 13.20
C THR A 306 3.71 -4.98 12.05
N LYS A 307 4.71 -4.08 12.16
CA LYS A 307 5.70 -3.81 11.10
C LYS A 307 6.43 -5.08 10.62
N GLU A 308 6.65 -6.05 11.50
CA GLU A 308 7.37 -7.30 11.17
C GLU A 308 6.61 -8.20 10.19
N ALA A 309 5.28 -8.05 10.07
CA ALA A 309 4.50 -8.74 9.06
C ALA A 309 4.90 -8.28 7.64
N ALA A 310 5.15 -6.97 7.46
CA ALA A 310 5.54 -6.41 6.18
C ALA A 310 6.96 -6.81 5.78
N TYR A 311 7.90 -6.91 6.72
CA TYR A 311 9.27 -7.34 6.43
C TYR A 311 9.31 -8.70 5.71
N LYS A 312 8.43 -9.63 6.10
CA LYS A 312 8.36 -10.97 5.50
C LYS A 312 7.76 -10.97 4.09
N ALA A 313 6.95 -9.97 3.76
CA ALA A 313 6.25 -9.83 2.49
C ALA A 313 6.69 -8.58 1.70
N ALA A 314 7.88 -8.05 1.97
CA ALA A 314 8.44 -6.89 1.30
C ALA A 314 8.53 -7.11 -0.22
N VAL A 315 8.16 -6.09 -1.01
CA VAL A 315 8.14 -6.15 -2.49
C VAL A 315 9.43 -5.58 -3.09
N PRO A 316 9.84 -6.02 -4.29
CA PRO A 316 10.97 -5.42 -4.99
C PRO A 316 10.57 -4.11 -5.69
N PRO A 317 11.55 -3.27 -6.10
CA PRO A 317 11.33 -2.09 -6.96
C PRO A 317 10.48 -2.36 -8.21
N ALA A 318 10.58 -3.57 -8.78
CA ALA A 318 9.81 -3.99 -9.94
C ALA A 318 8.27 -3.94 -9.72
N PHE A 319 7.80 -3.93 -8.47
CA PHE A 319 6.39 -3.64 -8.15
C PHE A 319 6.02 -2.23 -8.61
N TYR A 320 6.75 -1.21 -8.16
CA TYR A 320 6.52 0.19 -8.47
C TYR A 320 6.74 0.50 -9.95
N GLU A 321 7.81 -0.03 -10.54
CA GLU A 321 8.05 0.10 -11.98
C GLU A 321 6.93 -0.57 -12.80
N GLY A 322 6.38 -1.68 -12.30
CA GLY A 322 5.31 -2.41 -12.95
C GLY A 322 3.99 -1.64 -13.00
N ILE A 323 3.60 -1.00 -11.90
CA ILE A 323 2.35 -0.22 -11.80
C ILE A 323 2.44 1.12 -12.55
N ALA A 324 3.65 1.67 -12.71
CA ALA A 324 3.87 2.91 -13.43
C ALA A 324 4.10 2.75 -14.94
N ARG A 325 4.36 1.52 -15.40
CA ARG A 325 4.75 1.21 -16.80
C ARG A 325 3.79 1.75 -17.86
N ASN A 326 2.49 1.76 -17.56
CA ASN A 326 1.45 2.15 -18.52
C ASN A 326 1.10 3.64 -18.45
N GLY A 327 1.89 4.45 -17.74
CA GLY A 327 1.66 5.90 -17.63
C GLY A 327 0.43 6.29 -16.80
N HIS A 328 -0.05 5.39 -15.92
CA HIS A 328 -1.16 5.75 -15.03
C HIS A 328 -0.67 6.76 -13.98
N PRO A 329 -1.30 7.93 -13.81
CA PRO A 329 -0.78 9.02 -12.97
C PRO A 329 -0.57 8.60 -11.50
N VAL A 330 -1.45 7.76 -10.95
CA VAL A 330 -1.28 7.20 -9.59
C VAL A 330 -0.10 6.23 -9.53
N GLY A 331 0.13 5.42 -10.57
CA GLY A 331 1.26 4.50 -10.63
C GLY A 331 2.59 5.23 -10.73
N GLU A 332 2.65 6.28 -11.56
CA GLU A 332 3.81 7.16 -11.68
C GLU A 332 4.12 7.87 -10.36
N TYR A 333 3.11 8.48 -9.72
CA TYR A 333 3.25 9.08 -8.41
C TYR A 333 3.83 8.10 -7.38
N LEU A 334 3.29 6.88 -7.30
CA LEU A 334 3.75 5.87 -6.33
C LEU A 334 5.21 5.48 -6.55
N ARG A 335 5.61 5.25 -7.81
CA ARG A 335 7.00 4.95 -8.15
C ARG A 335 7.91 6.11 -7.79
N ASP A 336 7.53 7.34 -8.17
CA ASP A 336 8.37 8.52 -8.01
C ASP A 336 8.54 8.84 -6.53
N VAL A 337 7.47 8.80 -5.73
CA VAL A 337 7.51 8.96 -4.26
C VAL A 337 8.44 7.93 -3.62
N GLN A 338 8.28 6.64 -3.94
CA GLN A 338 9.10 5.60 -3.33
C GLN A 338 10.58 5.75 -3.71
N LYS A 339 10.85 5.99 -5.00
CA LYS A 339 12.22 6.11 -5.51
C LYS A 339 12.91 7.35 -4.96
N ASN A 340 12.22 8.50 -4.93
CA ASN A 340 12.77 9.75 -4.41
C ASN A 340 12.95 9.72 -2.88
N ALA A 341 12.03 9.10 -2.13
CA ALA A 341 12.19 8.92 -0.69
C ALA A 341 13.44 8.09 -0.36
N LEU A 342 13.64 6.97 -1.08
CA LEU A 342 14.80 6.13 -0.86
C LEU A 342 16.11 6.79 -1.35
N LYS A 343 16.04 7.60 -2.41
CA LYS A 343 17.15 8.45 -2.86
C LYS A 343 17.59 9.43 -1.78
N GLY A 344 16.65 10.18 -1.20
CA GLY A 344 16.94 11.13 -0.13
C GLY A 344 17.51 10.45 1.11
N LEU A 345 17.03 9.26 1.46
CA LEU A 345 17.61 8.45 2.54
C LEU A 345 19.05 8.03 2.23
N TRP A 346 19.32 7.52 1.03
CA TRP A 346 20.67 7.13 0.62
C TRP A 346 21.65 8.31 0.65
N GLU A 347 21.30 9.43 0.02
CA GLU A 347 22.13 10.64 -0.02
C GLU A 347 22.35 11.23 1.39
N GLY A 348 21.33 11.19 2.25
CA GLY A 348 21.43 11.62 3.64
C GLY A 348 22.36 10.75 4.48
N ILE A 349 22.33 9.42 4.30
CA ILE A 349 23.26 8.49 4.95
C ILE A 349 24.68 8.73 4.46
N GLN A 350 24.87 8.83 3.15
CA GLN A 350 26.18 9.06 2.52
C GLN A 350 26.82 10.38 3.02
N ALA A 351 26.01 11.41 3.23
CA ALA A 351 26.44 12.70 3.76
C ALA A 351 26.50 12.76 5.30
N ASN A 352 26.24 11.66 6.01
CA ASN A 352 26.17 11.59 7.48
C ASN A 352 25.19 12.61 8.10
N LEU A 353 24.11 12.94 7.38
CA LEU A 353 23.08 13.90 7.83
C LEU A 353 22.00 13.26 8.69
N ILE A 354 21.98 11.92 8.77
CA ILE A 354 20.97 11.15 9.51
C ILE A 354 21.68 10.36 10.62
N PRO A 355 21.75 10.91 11.84
CA PRO A 355 22.44 10.27 12.95
C PRO A 355 21.88 8.87 13.24
N GLY A 356 22.77 7.91 13.47
CA GLY A 356 22.41 6.53 13.81
C GLY A 356 22.14 5.61 12.61
N LEU A 357 22.17 6.14 11.39
CA LEU A 357 22.06 5.34 10.17
C LEU A 357 23.38 5.38 9.38
N ASP A 358 23.80 4.22 8.89
CA ASP A 358 25.01 4.04 8.09
C ASP A 358 24.73 3.19 6.83
N THR A 359 25.74 3.07 5.96
CA THR A 359 25.64 2.25 4.74
C THR A 359 25.33 0.79 5.05
N ALA A 360 25.92 0.23 6.11
CA ALA A 360 25.68 -1.16 6.51
C ALA A 360 24.21 -1.41 6.91
N TRP A 361 23.60 -0.46 7.62
CA TRP A 361 22.17 -0.44 7.91
C TRP A 361 21.35 -0.40 6.63
N PHE A 362 21.67 0.50 5.68
CA PHE A 362 20.92 0.60 4.43
C PHE A 362 20.89 -0.72 3.65
N PHE A 363 22.06 -1.34 3.47
CA PHE A 363 22.15 -2.63 2.77
C PHE A 363 21.43 -3.74 3.53
N ARG A 364 21.53 -3.80 4.86
CA ARG A 364 20.78 -4.78 5.67
C ARG A 364 19.27 -4.61 5.55
N THR A 365 18.78 -3.37 5.48
CA THR A 365 17.35 -3.07 5.40
C THR A 365 16.80 -3.34 4.00
N PHE A 366 17.41 -2.79 2.95
CA PHE A 366 16.83 -2.74 1.59
C PHE A 366 17.40 -3.78 0.61
N VAL A 367 18.57 -4.36 0.90
CA VAL A 367 19.29 -5.30 0.02
C VAL A 367 19.40 -6.68 0.68
N ALA A 368 19.34 -7.75 -0.12
CA ALA A 368 19.46 -9.13 0.39
C ALA A 368 20.93 -9.58 0.52
N ALA A 369 21.79 -9.18 -0.41
CA ALA A 369 23.21 -9.51 -0.41
C ALA A 369 24.01 -8.39 0.27
N GLN A 370 24.71 -8.72 1.35
CA GLN A 370 25.63 -7.79 2.00
C GLN A 370 27.02 -7.85 1.35
N PRO A 371 27.75 -6.73 1.29
CA PRO A 371 29.17 -6.75 0.98
C PRO A 371 29.88 -7.59 2.06
N GLN A 372 30.55 -8.67 1.67
CA GLN A 372 31.30 -9.52 2.62
C GLN A 372 32.68 -8.95 3.00
N ASP A 373 33.14 -7.93 2.26
CA ASP A 373 34.42 -7.27 2.44
C ASP A 373 34.23 -5.79 2.82
N PRO A 374 34.83 -5.29 3.91
CA PRO A 374 34.80 -3.88 4.30
C PRO A 374 35.25 -2.90 3.19
N VAL A 375 36.23 -3.28 2.37
CA VAL A 375 36.72 -2.44 1.26
C VAL A 375 35.66 -2.32 0.16
N ALA A 376 34.90 -3.40 -0.08
CA ALA A 376 33.77 -3.37 -1.01
C ALA A 376 32.62 -2.51 -0.46
N ALA A 377 32.38 -2.52 0.86
CA ALA A 377 31.37 -1.70 1.50
C ALA A 377 31.65 -0.19 1.36
N ASP A 378 32.91 0.24 1.53
CA ASP A 378 33.31 1.64 1.33
C ASP A 378 33.14 2.08 -0.13
N GLN A 379 33.49 1.20 -1.10
CA GLN A 379 33.27 1.47 -2.53
C GLN A 379 31.78 1.54 -2.89
N GLN A 380 30.95 0.69 -2.28
CA GLN A 380 29.49 0.74 -2.45
C GLN A 380 28.86 1.95 -1.77
N GLY A 381 29.42 2.43 -0.66
CA GLY A 381 29.03 3.67 0.00
C GLY A 381 29.26 4.93 -0.84
N ALA A 382 30.14 4.87 -1.84
CA ALA A 382 30.41 5.98 -2.77
C ALA A 382 29.50 6.00 -4.01
N LEU A 383 28.65 4.98 -4.21
CA LEU A 383 27.80 4.88 -5.39
C LEU A 383 26.71 5.96 -5.40
N ASN A 384 26.36 6.41 -6.62
CA ASN A 384 25.17 7.23 -6.81
C ASN A 384 23.90 6.36 -6.67
N PHE A 385 22.77 7.00 -6.40
CA PHE A 385 21.53 6.28 -6.15
C PHE A 385 21.04 5.46 -7.36
N ASP A 386 21.32 5.90 -8.59
CA ASP A 386 20.92 5.15 -9.79
C ASP A 386 21.62 3.79 -9.90
N ALA A 387 22.81 3.63 -9.33
CA ALA A 387 23.50 2.35 -9.20
C ALA A 387 23.00 1.51 -8.00
N ILE A 388 22.38 2.13 -7.00
CA ILE A 388 21.82 1.47 -5.81
C ILE A 388 20.41 0.93 -6.07
N TRP A 389 19.56 1.68 -6.76
CA TRP A 389 18.16 1.31 -7.02
C TRP A 389 17.99 -0.11 -7.60
N PRO A 390 18.78 -0.57 -8.59
CA PRO A 390 18.67 -1.93 -9.13
C PRO A 390 19.05 -3.04 -8.14
N GLN A 391 19.76 -2.72 -7.05
CA GLN A 391 20.18 -3.68 -6.03
C GLN A 391 19.13 -3.84 -4.92
N VAL A 392 18.17 -2.92 -4.81
CA VAL A 392 17.11 -2.96 -3.80
C VAL A 392 16.18 -4.14 -4.08
N THR A 393 15.83 -4.87 -3.02
CA THR A 393 14.97 -6.07 -3.10
C THR A 393 13.83 -6.06 -2.10
N LYS A 394 13.89 -5.19 -1.07
CA LYS A 394 12.93 -5.14 0.03
C LYS A 394 12.38 -3.72 0.18
N LEU A 395 11.10 -3.55 -0.13
CA LEU A 395 10.31 -2.36 0.16
C LEU A 395 9.04 -2.82 0.91
N ASN A 396 8.82 -2.30 2.11
CA ASN A 396 7.73 -2.74 2.96
C ASN A 396 6.41 -2.09 2.51
N LEU A 397 5.30 -2.82 2.68
CA LEU A 397 3.95 -2.34 2.42
C LEU A 397 3.07 -2.72 3.63
N TYR A 398 3.04 -1.86 4.64
CA TYR A 398 2.36 -2.09 5.91
C TYR A 398 0.85 -1.95 5.79
N ASP A 399 0.39 -0.84 5.24
CA ASP A 399 -1.04 -0.51 5.14
C ASP A 399 -1.79 -1.41 4.15
N PRO A 400 -1.21 -1.76 2.99
CA PRO A 400 -1.85 -2.70 2.07
C PRO A 400 -2.05 -4.08 2.71
N LEU A 401 -1.08 -4.57 3.49
CA LEU A 401 -1.23 -5.83 4.23
C LEU A 401 -2.28 -5.73 5.33
N THR A 402 -2.41 -4.57 5.96
CA THR A 402 -3.46 -4.29 6.96
C THR A 402 -4.85 -4.39 6.34
N LEU A 403 -5.06 -3.82 5.14
CA LEU A 403 -6.31 -3.98 4.40
C LEU A 403 -6.58 -5.44 4.01
N LEU A 404 -5.56 -6.16 3.53
CA LEU A 404 -5.68 -7.59 3.22
C LEU A 404 -6.00 -8.42 4.47
N ALA A 405 -5.50 -8.03 5.64
CA ALA A 405 -5.80 -8.66 6.90
C ALA A 405 -7.22 -8.33 7.38
N ALA A 406 -7.84 -7.23 6.95
CA ALA A 406 -9.19 -6.84 7.38
C ALA A 406 -10.31 -7.66 6.70
N LEU A 407 -10.08 -8.16 5.49
CA LEU A 407 -11.12 -8.87 4.73
C LEU A 407 -10.99 -10.40 4.93
N PRO A 408 -12.06 -11.12 5.30
CA PRO A 408 -11.96 -12.56 5.57
C PRO A 408 -11.42 -13.40 4.40
N GLY A 409 -11.77 -13.06 3.16
CA GLY A 409 -11.35 -13.79 1.97
C GLY A 409 -9.83 -13.72 1.73
N THR A 410 -9.26 -12.52 1.79
CA THR A 410 -7.80 -12.32 1.68
C THR A 410 -7.07 -12.79 2.92
N ALA A 411 -7.65 -12.59 4.11
CA ALA A 411 -6.99 -12.94 5.37
C ALA A 411 -6.74 -14.45 5.48
N ARG A 412 -7.75 -15.28 5.16
CA ARG A 412 -7.61 -16.76 5.16
C ARG A 412 -6.59 -17.27 4.15
N LEU A 413 -6.36 -16.51 3.07
CA LEU A 413 -5.42 -16.89 2.02
C LEU A 413 -3.96 -16.66 2.44
N LEU A 414 -3.71 -15.70 3.32
CA LEU A 414 -2.37 -15.17 3.58
C LEU A 414 -1.89 -15.30 5.03
N PHE A 415 -2.81 -15.23 5.99
CA PHE A 415 -2.50 -15.05 7.40
C PHE A 415 -3.09 -16.15 8.28
N GLN A 416 -2.45 -16.37 9.42
CA GLN A 416 -2.96 -17.18 10.52
C GLN A 416 -2.82 -16.36 11.81
N PRO A 417 -3.77 -15.45 12.11
CA PRO A 417 -3.66 -14.55 13.27
C PRO A 417 -3.55 -15.31 14.60
N THR A 418 -2.75 -14.78 15.52
CA THR A 418 -2.55 -15.34 16.86
C THR A 418 -3.45 -14.62 17.87
N PRO A 419 -4.29 -15.33 18.64
CA PRO A 419 -5.15 -14.70 19.64
C PRO A 419 -4.32 -14.18 20.83
N MET A 420 -4.60 -12.94 21.23
CA MET A 420 -3.91 -12.21 22.29
C MET A 420 -4.86 -11.76 23.41
N HIS A 421 -6.09 -12.28 23.48
CA HIS A 421 -7.04 -11.92 24.52
C HIS A 421 -7.02 -12.97 25.66
N ARG A 422 -7.49 -12.58 26.86
CA ARG A 422 -7.78 -13.55 27.93
C ARG A 422 -9.02 -14.36 27.56
N GLU A 423 -9.10 -15.60 28.02
CA GLU A 423 -10.27 -16.45 27.79
C GLU A 423 -11.55 -15.75 28.29
N GLY A 424 -12.60 -15.74 27.46
CA GLY A 424 -13.87 -15.07 27.77
C GLY A 424 -13.87 -13.53 27.58
N ALA A 425 -12.73 -12.92 27.26
CA ALA A 425 -12.66 -11.49 26.93
C ALA A 425 -12.98 -11.21 25.45
N SER A 426 -13.14 -9.93 25.09
CA SER A 426 -13.30 -9.52 23.69
C SER A 426 -12.12 -9.99 22.83
N PRO A 427 -12.37 -10.55 21.63
CA PRO A 427 -11.29 -11.04 20.78
C PRO A 427 -10.31 -9.95 20.39
N VAL A 428 -9.03 -10.23 20.59
CA VAL A 428 -7.91 -9.46 20.04
C VAL A 428 -6.95 -10.44 19.39
N GLU A 429 -6.56 -10.17 18.16
CA GLU A 429 -5.64 -10.97 17.35
C GLU A 429 -4.43 -10.13 16.96
N HIS A 430 -3.27 -10.77 16.90
CA HIS A 430 -2.01 -10.21 16.42
C HIS A 430 -1.60 -10.88 15.11
N VAL A 431 -1.08 -10.09 14.17
CA VAL A 431 -0.45 -10.54 12.93
C VAL A 431 0.95 -9.93 12.86
N GLY A 432 1.95 -10.70 13.29
CA GLY A 432 3.36 -10.36 13.15
C GLY A 432 4.05 -11.19 12.07
N HIS A 433 5.36 -11.39 12.20
CA HIS A 433 6.15 -12.12 11.21
C HIS A 433 5.72 -13.60 11.07
N ALA A 434 5.34 -14.26 12.17
CA ALA A 434 5.02 -15.69 12.16
C ALA A 434 3.68 -15.94 11.46
N GLU A 435 2.72 -15.04 11.68
CA GLU A 435 1.34 -15.15 11.22
C GLU A 435 1.19 -14.91 9.71
N VAL A 436 2.18 -14.30 9.04
CA VAL A 436 2.22 -14.26 7.57
C VAL A 436 2.71 -15.60 7.02
N VAL A 437 1.77 -16.53 6.81
CA VAL A 437 2.07 -17.94 6.45
C VAL A 437 2.31 -18.16 4.96
N ARG A 438 1.97 -17.21 4.10
CA ARG A 438 2.19 -17.28 2.63
C ARG A 438 2.78 -15.95 2.08
N PRO A 439 4.00 -15.55 2.47
CA PRO A 439 4.58 -14.26 2.10
C PRO A 439 4.78 -14.06 0.59
N GLU A 440 5.23 -15.10 -0.12
CA GLU A 440 5.35 -15.10 -1.59
C GLU A 440 4.00 -14.80 -2.26
N LYS A 441 2.93 -15.43 -1.76
CA LYS A 441 1.56 -15.23 -2.27
C LYS A 441 1.05 -13.82 -1.93
N ALA A 442 1.39 -13.29 -0.76
CA ALA A 442 1.05 -11.93 -0.37
C ALA A 442 1.66 -10.91 -1.35
N ARG A 443 2.96 -11.04 -1.68
CA ARG A 443 3.63 -10.19 -2.68
C ARG A 443 2.98 -10.29 -4.06
N LEU A 444 2.74 -11.52 -4.54
CA LEU A 444 2.09 -11.74 -5.83
C LEU A 444 0.68 -11.12 -5.87
N LEU A 445 -0.07 -11.23 -4.78
CA LEU A 445 -1.41 -10.67 -4.69
C LEU A 445 -1.39 -9.14 -4.66
N LEU A 446 -0.49 -8.53 -3.88
CA LEU A 446 -0.30 -7.07 -3.87
C LEU A 446 -0.01 -6.55 -5.29
N SER A 447 0.94 -7.19 -5.98
CA SER A 447 1.29 -6.85 -7.38
C SER A 447 0.10 -7.03 -8.33
N ALA A 448 -0.60 -8.16 -8.23
CA ALA A 448 -1.73 -8.47 -9.11
C ALA A 448 -2.88 -7.47 -8.92
N LEU A 449 -3.25 -7.16 -7.68
CA LEU A 449 -4.31 -6.21 -7.35
C LEU A 449 -3.95 -4.80 -7.83
N ALA A 450 -2.73 -4.34 -7.56
CA ALA A 450 -2.31 -2.98 -7.92
C ALA A 450 -2.23 -2.80 -9.44
N LYS A 451 -1.62 -3.74 -10.17
CA LYS A 451 -1.56 -3.69 -11.64
C LYS A 451 -2.94 -3.76 -12.28
N ALA A 452 -3.82 -4.62 -11.77
CA ALA A 452 -5.17 -4.74 -12.30
C ALA A 452 -5.99 -3.45 -12.07
N ALA A 453 -5.87 -2.83 -10.89
CA ALA A 453 -6.55 -1.57 -10.57
C ALA A 453 -6.21 -0.45 -11.56
N LEU A 454 -4.93 -0.34 -11.94
CA LEU A 454 -4.43 0.74 -12.79
C LEU A 454 -4.53 0.45 -14.30
N ALA A 455 -4.90 -0.78 -14.68
CA ALA A 455 -5.07 -1.16 -16.08
C ALA A 455 -6.49 -0.92 -16.61
N GLN A 456 -7.48 -0.75 -15.73
CA GLN A 456 -8.84 -0.41 -16.12
C GLN A 456 -8.90 1.06 -16.56
N GLN A 457 -8.61 1.34 -17.83
CA GLN A 457 -8.91 2.64 -18.43
C GLN A 457 -10.40 2.73 -18.81
N ASP A 458 -10.96 3.93 -18.65
CA ASP A 458 -12.35 4.31 -18.85
C ASP A 458 -12.96 3.77 -20.16
N GLU A 459 -13.82 2.74 -20.07
CA GLU A 459 -14.86 2.52 -21.09
C GLU A 459 -15.92 3.65 -21.09
N GLY A 460 -15.86 4.60 -20.14
CA GLY A 460 -16.85 5.65 -19.93
C GLY A 460 -16.59 7.01 -20.59
N GLN A 461 -15.39 7.29 -21.11
CA GLN A 461 -15.04 8.63 -21.65
C GLN A 461 -15.19 8.76 -23.18
N HIS A 462 -15.73 7.76 -23.87
CA HIS A 462 -16.08 7.84 -25.30
C HIS A 462 -17.60 7.80 -25.58
N ALA A 463 -18.43 7.95 -24.54
CA ALA A 463 -19.89 7.92 -24.65
C ALA A 463 -20.60 9.11 -23.96
N ARG A 464 -20.01 10.31 -23.99
CA ARG A 464 -20.72 11.54 -23.67
C ARG A 464 -20.49 12.60 -24.72
#